data_AF-A0A7Y2DDU3-F1
#
_entry.id   AF-A0A7Y2DDU3-F1
#
_cell.length_a   1.000
_cell.length_b   1.000
_cell.length_c   1.000
_cell.angle_alpha   90.00
_cell.angle_beta   90.00
_cell.angle_gamma   90.00
#
_symmetry.space_group_name_H-M   'P 1'
#
loop_
_entity.id
_entity.type
_entity.pdbx_description
1 polymer ?
#
loop_
_entity_poly.entity_id
_entity_poly.type
_entity_poly.pdbx_seq_one_letter_code
_entity_poly.pdbx_strand_id
1 'polypeptide(L)'
;MDEQLDLDEAAQRAMAVALEASAAIGDDECGTEYLLLGIMTRPEGDLAELAEMFALDPMRIERAIHAIRSHRFSLAHDGPGYPPLTPRARRALVTRRPDNSGPTGAFELLHGMMIDDASGACQVLRELGVRPSEFRRLVSYGTRHLSQPELDELLTSLDRRHGQHEPWWGPAPQDAVETMSFGDNAGVEIARSASSVAHVKSLAVSKDGFGITITLQSLRPWLLPPELIPADVLVPGQPLPAPRPEACIIELEFADGTVVDNTVHVPRWDHHRPEQPVLLPVGYRHVKVNLNDRRAANHDLVTSDWWIWPLPAAGPVEVRMRWSAEMLNGSGRFDSTPLLTSAAKMLREATLD
;
A
#
# COMPACT_ATOMS: atom_id res chain seq x y z
N MET A 1 10.28 29.64 -29.08
CA MET A 1 8.89 30.13 -29.13
C MET A 1 8.33 29.80 -27.76
N ASP A 2 8.29 30.77 -26.85
CA ASP A 2 7.70 30.56 -25.52
C ASP A 2 6.20 30.32 -25.74
N GLU A 3 5.80 29.06 -25.67
CA GLU A 3 4.41 28.66 -25.67
C GLU A 3 3.80 29.25 -24.40
N GLN A 4 2.96 30.27 -24.55
CA GLN A 4 2.33 30.94 -23.42
C GLN A 4 1.41 29.93 -22.74
N LEU A 5 1.86 29.42 -21.59
CA LEU A 5 1.15 28.40 -20.83
C LEU A 5 -0.12 29.02 -20.25
N ASP A 6 -1.27 28.44 -20.60
CA ASP A 6 -2.57 28.83 -20.07
C ASP A 6 -2.82 28.06 -18.77
N LEU A 7 -2.33 28.62 -17.65
CA LEU A 7 -2.37 28.04 -16.31
C LEU A 7 -3.23 28.88 -15.38
N ASP A 8 -3.97 28.25 -14.47
CA ASP A 8 -4.64 28.97 -13.39
C ASP A 8 -3.65 29.42 -12.28
N GLU A 9 -4.14 30.20 -11.32
CA GLU A 9 -3.29 30.76 -10.26
C GLU A 9 -2.62 29.67 -9.40
N ALA A 10 -3.29 28.55 -9.15
CA ALA A 10 -2.74 27.44 -8.37
C ALA A 10 -1.62 26.73 -9.15
N ALA A 11 -1.82 26.44 -10.43
CA ALA A 11 -0.82 25.83 -11.31
C ALA A 11 0.39 26.74 -11.55
N GLN A 12 0.18 28.06 -11.70
CA GLN A 12 1.28 29.03 -11.82
C GLN A 12 2.14 29.06 -10.55
N ARG A 13 1.50 29.10 -9.36
CA ARG A 13 2.22 29.05 -8.07
C ARG A 13 3.00 27.75 -7.91
N ALA A 14 2.40 26.61 -8.23
CA ALA A 14 3.07 25.31 -8.17
C ALA A 14 4.30 25.26 -9.10
N MET A 15 4.19 25.80 -10.32
CA MET A 15 5.32 25.89 -11.24
C MET A 15 6.45 26.77 -10.70
N ALA A 16 6.13 27.92 -10.09
CA ALA A 16 7.14 28.79 -9.48
C ALA A 16 7.90 28.08 -8.36
N VAL A 17 7.18 27.40 -7.45
CA VAL A 17 7.79 26.61 -6.37
C VAL A 17 8.67 25.49 -6.93
N ALA A 18 8.24 24.82 -7.99
CA ALA A 18 9.02 23.76 -8.63
C ALA A 18 10.36 24.28 -9.20
N LEU A 19 10.35 25.44 -9.85
CA LEU A 19 11.54 26.08 -10.40
C LEU A 19 12.49 26.55 -9.29
N GLU A 20 11.95 27.14 -8.22
CA GLU A 20 12.73 27.53 -7.03
C GLU A 20 13.36 26.31 -6.34
N ALA A 21 12.59 25.23 -6.15
CA ALA A 21 13.07 24.01 -5.52
C ALA A 21 14.15 23.31 -6.36
N SER A 22 13.97 23.17 -7.66
CA SER A 22 14.99 22.56 -8.54
C SER A 22 16.27 23.38 -8.59
N ALA A 23 16.17 24.71 -8.63
CA ALA A 23 17.35 25.59 -8.53
C ALA A 23 18.05 25.48 -7.17
N ALA A 24 17.30 25.48 -6.07
CA ALA A 24 17.86 25.37 -4.72
C ALA A 24 18.54 24.02 -4.47
N ILE A 25 17.97 22.95 -5.04
CA ILE A 25 18.52 21.58 -4.97
C ILE A 25 19.72 21.39 -5.92
N GLY A 26 19.91 22.31 -6.88
CA GLY A 26 21.02 22.31 -7.84
C GLY A 26 20.83 21.29 -8.98
N ASP A 27 19.59 21.08 -9.43
CA ASP A 27 19.30 20.24 -10.59
C ASP A 27 19.34 21.02 -11.90
N ASP A 28 19.87 20.37 -12.94
CA ASP A 28 20.08 20.98 -14.26
C ASP A 28 18.77 21.13 -15.05
N GLU A 29 17.73 20.38 -14.67
CA GLU A 29 16.40 20.44 -15.26
C GLU A 29 15.31 20.35 -14.18
N CYS A 30 14.22 21.10 -14.37
CA CYS A 30 13.04 21.01 -13.53
C CYS A 30 12.10 19.89 -14.04
N GLY A 31 12.12 18.77 -13.34
CA GLY A 31 11.31 17.58 -13.60
C GLY A 31 9.88 17.63 -13.06
N THR A 32 9.11 16.60 -13.36
CA THR A 32 7.73 16.41 -12.84
C THR A 32 7.69 16.23 -11.32
N GLU A 33 8.76 15.70 -10.73
CA GLU A 33 8.96 15.53 -9.29
C GLU A 33 8.89 16.87 -8.54
N TYR A 34 9.44 17.92 -9.14
CA TYR A 34 9.40 19.27 -8.59
C TYR A 34 8.04 19.92 -8.76
N LEU A 35 7.34 19.65 -9.86
CA LEU A 35 5.95 20.07 -10.04
C LEU A 35 5.03 19.41 -9.01
N LEU A 36 5.24 18.12 -8.70
CA LEU A 36 4.54 17.43 -7.62
C LEU A 36 4.79 18.11 -6.27
N LEU A 37 6.06 18.40 -5.93
CA LEU A 37 6.41 19.15 -4.72
C LEU A 37 5.72 20.52 -4.69
N GLY A 38 5.71 21.25 -5.81
CA GLY A 38 5.08 22.56 -5.92
C GLY A 38 3.59 22.54 -5.60
N ILE A 39 2.86 21.54 -6.11
CA ILE A 39 1.42 21.37 -5.82
C ILE A 39 1.19 21.02 -4.35
N MET A 40 2.00 20.10 -3.80
CA MET A 40 1.83 19.61 -2.43
C MET A 40 2.33 20.59 -1.35
N THR A 41 3.03 21.66 -1.74
CA THR A 41 3.51 22.70 -0.80
C THR A 41 2.37 23.53 -0.20
N ARG A 42 1.32 23.79 -0.99
CA ARG A 42 0.11 24.49 -0.54
C ARG A 42 -1.11 23.89 -1.24
N PRO A 43 -1.52 22.68 -0.84
CA PRO A 43 -2.70 22.08 -1.43
C PRO A 43 -3.94 22.82 -0.91
N GLU A 44 -4.89 23.06 -1.80
CA GLU A 44 -6.15 23.77 -1.50
C GLU A 44 -7.34 22.88 -1.89
N GLY A 45 -8.44 22.93 -1.13
CA GLY A 45 -9.66 22.14 -1.41
C GLY A 45 -9.39 20.63 -1.46
N ASP A 46 -9.96 19.96 -2.46
CA ASP A 46 -9.86 18.51 -2.67
C ASP A 46 -8.41 18.01 -2.79
N LEU A 47 -7.46 18.87 -3.18
CA LEU A 47 -6.04 18.50 -3.20
C LEU A 47 -5.45 18.36 -1.80
N ALA A 48 -5.95 19.10 -0.81
CA ALA A 48 -5.51 18.96 0.57
C ALA A 48 -5.96 17.61 1.14
N GLU A 49 -7.21 17.21 0.87
CA GLU A 49 -7.72 15.89 1.26
C GLU A 49 -6.94 14.76 0.61
N LEU A 50 -6.61 14.91 -0.68
CA LEU A 50 -5.79 13.95 -1.42
C LEU A 50 -4.35 13.88 -0.86
N ALA A 51 -3.75 15.02 -0.54
CA ALA A 51 -2.42 15.05 0.09
C ALA A 51 -2.43 14.36 1.47
N GLU A 52 -3.45 14.58 2.28
CA GLU A 52 -3.62 13.91 3.58
C GLU A 52 -3.81 12.40 3.43
N MET A 53 -4.63 11.95 2.46
CA MET A 53 -4.91 10.54 2.22
C MET A 53 -3.66 9.72 1.88
N PHE A 54 -2.76 10.31 1.09
CA PHE A 54 -1.49 9.69 0.70
C PHE A 54 -0.34 10.04 1.64
N ALA A 55 -0.60 10.81 2.70
CA ALA A 55 0.42 11.36 3.59
C ALA A 55 1.57 12.05 2.83
N LEU A 56 1.21 12.80 1.79
CA LEU A 56 2.12 13.55 0.92
C LEU A 56 2.44 14.92 1.52
N ASP A 57 3.26 14.94 2.56
CA ASP A 57 3.80 16.21 3.05
C ASP A 57 5.02 16.66 2.23
N PRO A 58 5.24 17.99 2.09
CA PRO A 58 6.33 18.55 1.29
C PRO A 58 7.71 18.04 1.68
N MET A 59 7.96 17.85 2.98
CA MET A 59 9.26 17.41 3.49
C MET A 59 9.54 15.95 3.11
N ARG A 60 8.53 15.07 3.13
CA ARG A 60 8.66 13.69 2.62
C ARG A 60 8.94 13.67 1.13
N ILE A 61 8.22 14.49 0.36
CA ILE A 61 8.44 14.60 -1.10
C ILE A 61 9.86 15.07 -1.40
N GLU A 62 10.33 16.12 -0.73
CA GLU A 62 11.69 16.64 -0.90
C GLU A 62 12.74 15.57 -0.57
N ARG A 63 12.56 14.82 0.52
CA ARG A 63 13.44 13.70 0.87
C ARG A 63 13.43 12.58 -0.17
N ALA A 64 12.27 12.23 -0.72
CA ALA A 64 12.14 11.25 -1.80
C ALA A 64 12.85 11.72 -3.08
N ILE A 65 12.75 13.00 -3.42
CA ILE A 65 13.50 13.61 -4.53
C ILE A 65 15.00 13.41 -4.31
N HIS A 66 15.51 13.72 -3.11
CA HIS A 66 16.92 13.50 -2.78
C HIS A 66 17.34 12.01 -2.86
N ALA A 67 16.49 11.08 -2.42
CA ALA A 67 16.77 9.65 -2.50
C ALA A 67 16.90 9.17 -3.96
N ILE A 68 15.98 9.59 -4.83
CA ILE A 68 16.01 9.24 -6.26
C ILE A 68 17.22 9.87 -6.95
N ARG A 69 17.61 11.10 -6.55
CA ARG A 69 18.82 11.77 -7.07
C ARG A 69 20.11 11.04 -6.70
N SER A 70 20.21 10.46 -5.51
CA SER A 70 21.43 9.74 -5.09
C SER A 70 21.79 8.57 -6.02
N HIS A 71 20.82 8.09 -6.82
CA HIS A 71 20.99 7.07 -7.85
C HIS A 71 21.31 7.63 -9.25
N ARG A 72 21.26 8.95 -9.44
CA ARG A 72 21.57 9.64 -10.70
C ARG A 72 22.86 10.46 -10.54
N PHE A 73 23.91 10.06 -11.24
CA PHE A 73 25.09 10.91 -11.40
C PHE A 73 24.74 12.08 -12.34
N SER A 74 24.54 13.29 -11.81
CA SER A 74 24.52 14.52 -12.62
C SER A 74 25.71 15.40 -12.29
N LEU A 75 26.26 16.02 -13.33
CA LEU A 75 27.30 17.05 -13.22
C LEU A 75 26.59 18.37 -12.93
N ALA A 76 26.85 18.98 -11.77
CA ALA A 76 26.20 20.21 -11.36
C ALA A 76 26.25 21.33 -12.42
N HIS A 77 25.12 21.95 -12.70
CA HIS A 77 25.02 23.17 -13.49
C HIS A 77 25.36 24.41 -12.63
N ASP A 78 26.53 25.02 -12.88
CA ASP A 78 26.95 26.32 -12.33
C ASP A 78 26.40 27.53 -13.13
N GLY A 79 25.20 27.41 -13.70
CA GLY A 79 24.58 28.47 -14.51
C GLY A 79 23.66 29.39 -13.69
N PRO A 80 23.71 30.72 -13.88
CA PRO A 80 22.76 31.63 -13.23
C PRO A 80 21.37 31.52 -13.88
N GLY A 81 20.35 31.10 -13.12
CA GLY A 81 18.95 31.11 -13.54
C GLY A 81 18.14 29.91 -13.02
N TYR A 82 16.84 29.89 -13.31
CA TYR A 82 16.03 28.70 -13.08
C TYR A 82 16.34 27.62 -14.12
N PRO A 83 16.46 26.34 -13.73
CA PRO A 83 16.70 25.28 -14.68
C PRO A 83 15.52 25.12 -15.65
N PRO A 84 15.77 24.75 -16.92
CA PRO A 84 14.72 24.52 -17.89
C PRO A 84 13.82 23.35 -17.48
N LEU A 85 12.55 23.41 -17.85
CA LEU A 85 11.61 22.31 -17.66
C LEU A 85 11.96 21.13 -18.57
N THR A 86 11.94 19.91 -18.00
CA THR A 86 12.05 18.66 -18.77
C THR A 86 10.91 18.52 -19.79
N PRO A 87 11.07 17.72 -20.87
CA PRO A 87 9.98 17.47 -21.82
C PRO A 87 8.71 16.90 -21.18
N ARG A 88 8.85 16.09 -20.12
CA ARG A 88 7.72 15.54 -19.36
C ARG A 88 6.99 16.61 -18.57
N ALA A 89 7.73 17.48 -17.88
CA ALA A 89 7.16 18.60 -17.13
C ALA A 89 6.40 19.56 -18.06
N ARG A 90 6.96 19.87 -19.23
CA ARG A 90 6.27 20.71 -20.24
C ARG A 90 4.96 20.09 -20.72
N ARG A 91 4.95 18.77 -21.00
CA ARG A 91 3.71 18.07 -21.39
C ARG A 91 2.66 18.11 -20.28
N ALA A 92 3.06 18.01 -19.02
CA ALA A 92 2.12 18.08 -17.90
C ALA A 92 1.45 19.47 -17.81
N LEU A 93 2.20 20.55 -18.03
CA LEU A 93 1.71 21.93 -17.98
C LEU A 93 0.72 22.31 -19.08
N VAL A 94 0.61 21.52 -20.14
CA VAL A 94 -0.34 21.75 -21.24
C VAL A 94 -1.54 20.79 -21.19
N THR A 95 -1.74 20.09 -20.07
CA THR A 95 -2.85 19.15 -19.89
C THR A 95 -4.16 19.92 -19.80
N ARG A 96 -5.03 19.75 -20.80
CA ARG A 96 -6.30 20.49 -20.86
C ARG A 96 -7.34 19.90 -19.92
N ARG A 97 -8.23 20.76 -19.41
CA ARG A 97 -9.43 20.35 -18.70
C ARG A 97 -10.32 19.49 -19.61
N PRO A 98 -10.89 18.38 -19.13
CA PRO A 98 -11.74 17.51 -19.96
C PRO A 98 -12.95 18.22 -20.56
N ASP A 99 -13.49 19.23 -19.87
CA ASP A 99 -14.62 20.05 -20.30
C ASP A 99 -14.23 21.27 -21.14
N ASN A 100 -12.93 21.52 -21.35
CA ASN A 100 -12.37 22.73 -21.96
C ASN A 100 -12.84 24.05 -21.30
N SER A 101 -13.18 24.04 -20.01
CA SER A 101 -13.75 25.20 -19.31
C SER A 101 -12.77 26.35 -19.06
N GLY A 102 -11.47 26.16 -19.32
CA GLY A 102 -10.47 27.21 -19.13
C GLY A 102 -9.04 26.69 -18.97
N PRO A 103 -8.17 27.45 -18.26
CA PRO A 103 -6.75 27.15 -18.15
C PRO A 103 -6.47 25.85 -17.40
N THR A 104 -5.29 25.28 -17.60
CA THR A 104 -4.80 24.09 -16.89
C THR A 104 -4.74 24.36 -15.39
N GLY A 105 -5.49 23.56 -14.61
CA GLY A 105 -5.48 23.64 -13.15
C GLY A 105 -4.52 22.64 -12.51
N ALA A 106 -4.47 22.66 -11.18
CA ALA A 106 -3.59 21.77 -10.41
C ALA A 106 -3.95 20.28 -10.55
N PHE A 107 -5.24 19.93 -10.70
CA PHE A 107 -5.66 18.55 -10.98
C PHE A 107 -5.25 18.08 -12.38
N GLU A 108 -5.42 18.92 -13.40
CA GLU A 108 -4.96 18.61 -14.76
C GLU A 108 -3.44 18.49 -14.81
N LEU A 109 -2.72 19.37 -14.10
CA LEU A 109 -1.28 19.30 -13.97
C LEU A 109 -0.84 17.98 -13.32
N LEU A 110 -1.45 17.58 -12.19
CA LEU A 110 -1.22 16.26 -11.56
C LEU A 110 -1.52 15.13 -12.55
N HIS A 111 -2.66 15.18 -13.24
CA HIS A 111 -3.03 14.16 -14.20
C HIS A 111 -1.97 14.02 -15.30
N GLY A 112 -1.54 15.15 -15.87
CA GLY A 112 -0.50 15.23 -16.88
C GLY A 112 0.84 14.63 -16.45
N MET A 113 1.26 14.88 -15.20
CA MET A 113 2.48 14.29 -14.64
C MET A 113 2.38 12.77 -14.49
N MET A 114 1.17 12.26 -14.27
CA MET A 114 0.92 10.83 -14.07
C MET A 114 0.76 10.04 -15.36
N ILE A 115 0.64 10.67 -16.54
CA ILE A 115 0.42 9.96 -17.82
C ILE A 115 1.56 8.99 -18.13
N ASP A 116 2.81 9.41 -17.87
CA ASP A 116 4.00 8.59 -18.10
C ASP A 116 4.45 7.96 -16.78
N ASP A 117 4.32 6.64 -16.65
CA ASP A 117 4.76 5.89 -15.46
C ASP A 117 6.25 6.08 -15.17
N ALA A 118 7.08 6.44 -16.15
CA ALA A 118 8.50 6.72 -15.95
C ALA A 118 8.79 8.15 -15.48
N SER A 119 7.77 9.00 -15.28
CA SER A 119 7.96 10.37 -14.81
C SER A 119 8.60 10.42 -13.41
N GLY A 120 9.34 11.49 -13.13
CA GLY A 120 9.95 11.66 -11.82
C GLY A 120 8.90 11.85 -10.72
N ALA A 121 7.73 12.41 -11.02
CA ALA A 121 6.62 12.45 -10.07
C ALA A 121 6.14 11.03 -9.72
N CYS A 122 5.99 10.14 -10.70
CA CYS A 122 5.68 8.73 -10.43
C CYS A 122 6.80 8.02 -9.68
N GLN A 123 8.07 8.36 -9.92
CA GLN A 123 9.20 7.81 -9.15
C GLN A 123 9.16 8.28 -7.68
N VAL A 124 8.88 9.56 -7.43
CA VAL A 124 8.68 10.08 -6.06
C VAL A 124 7.52 9.39 -5.37
N LEU A 125 6.38 9.22 -6.05
CA LEU A 125 5.26 8.49 -5.49
C LEU A 125 5.65 7.05 -5.12
N ARG A 126 6.40 6.35 -5.99
CA ARG A 126 6.91 5.00 -5.69
C ARG A 126 7.89 4.97 -4.52
N GLU A 127 8.78 5.95 -4.43
CA GLU A 127 9.70 6.10 -3.29
C GLU A 127 8.94 6.34 -1.98
N LEU A 128 7.80 7.02 -2.06
CA LEU A 128 6.84 7.20 -0.96
C LEU A 128 5.82 6.05 -0.87
N GLY A 129 6.02 4.95 -1.64
CA GLY A 129 5.17 3.77 -1.87
C GLY A 129 3.71 4.02 -2.09
N VAL A 130 3.40 5.14 -2.71
CA VAL A 130 2.13 5.38 -3.36
C VAL A 130 2.20 4.77 -4.74
N ARG A 131 1.25 3.88 -5.09
CA ARG A 131 1.19 3.34 -6.46
C ARG A 131 0.70 4.42 -7.41
N PRO A 132 1.46 4.75 -8.48
CA PRO A 132 1.06 5.78 -9.42
C PRO A 132 -0.30 5.54 -10.07
N SER A 133 -0.71 4.29 -10.30
CA SER A 133 -2.01 3.95 -10.89
C SER A 133 -3.20 4.35 -10.01
N GLU A 134 -3.08 4.23 -8.70
CA GLU A 134 -4.15 4.54 -7.75
C GLU A 134 -4.25 6.05 -7.55
N PHE A 135 -3.10 6.70 -7.40
CA PHE A 135 -3.00 8.15 -7.37
C PHE A 135 -3.56 8.77 -8.67
N ARG A 136 -3.16 8.24 -9.83
CA ARG A 136 -3.68 8.65 -11.14
C ARG A 136 -5.19 8.48 -11.23
N ARG A 137 -5.74 7.36 -10.73
CA ARG A 137 -7.17 7.10 -10.75
C ARG A 137 -7.92 8.18 -9.96
N LEU A 138 -7.49 8.50 -8.74
CA LEU A 138 -8.07 9.58 -7.92
C LEU A 138 -7.98 10.95 -8.59
N VAL A 139 -6.80 11.30 -9.10
CA VAL A 139 -6.59 12.55 -9.82
C VAL A 139 -7.49 12.63 -11.06
N SER A 140 -7.62 11.53 -11.81
CA SER A 140 -8.50 11.44 -12.99
C SER A 140 -9.97 11.67 -12.64
N TYR A 141 -10.40 11.26 -11.45
CA TYR A 141 -11.74 11.57 -10.95
C TYR A 141 -11.85 13.05 -10.54
N GLY A 142 -10.85 13.62 -9.89
CA GLY A 142 -10.78 15.06 -9.60
C GLY A 142 -10.86 15.94 -10.87
N THR A 143 -10.27 15.51 -11.99
CA THR A 143 -10.38 16.23 -13.28
C THR A 143 -11.80 16.27 -13.86
N ARG A 144 -12.73 15.46 -13.34
CA ARG A 144 -14.13 15.47 -13.76
C ARG A 144 -14.99 16.45 -12.96
N HIS A 145 -14.41 17.17 -12.00
CA HIS A 145 -15.12 18.06 -11.08
C HIS A 145 -16.35 17.37 -10.47
N LEU A 146 -16.12 16.17 -9.92
CA LEU A 146 -17.18 15.36 -9.32
C LEU A 146 -17.93 16.15 -8.24
N SER A 147 -19.20 15.85 -8.06
CA SER A 147 -19.95 16.38 -6.93
C SER A 147 -19.37 15.85 -5.62
N GLN A 148 -19.47 16.62 -4.53
CA GLN A 148 -18.99 16.20 -3.19
C GLN A 148 -19.41 14.76 -2.81
N PRO A 149 -20.66 14.30 -3.06
CA PRO A 149 -21.05 12.92 -2.74
C PRO A 149 -20.31 11.85 -3.56
N GLU A 150 -20.03 12.11 -4.84
CA GLU A 150 -19.29 11.19 -5.71
C GLU A 150 -17.81 11.16 -5.31
N LEU A 151 -17.26 12.32 -4.93
CA LEU A 151 -15.93 12.41 -4.35
C LEU A 151 -15.89 11.64 -3.02
N ASP A 152 -16.84 11.83 -2.11
CA ASP A 152 -16.89 11.13 -0.82
C ASP A 152 -17.01 9.60 -0.99
N GLU A 153 -17.83 9.11 -1.93
CA GLU A 153 -17.94 7.68 -2.23
C GLU A 153 -16.61 7.12 -2.80
N LEU A 154 -15.98 7.89 -3.69
CA LEU A 154 -14.70 7.54 -4.29
C LEU A 154 -13.57 7.55 -3.26
N LEU A 155 -13.46 8.63 -2.48
CA LEU A 155 -12.55 8.77 -1.36
C LEU A 155 -12.79 7.65 -0.37
N THR A 156 -14.03 7.26 -0.06
CA THR A 156 -14.32 6.09 0.81
C THR A 156 -13.85 4.78 0.20
N SER A 157 -14.01 4.58 -1.11
CA SER A 157 -13.52 3.39 -1.81
C SER A 157 -11.99 3.32 -1.94
N LEU A 158 -11.33 4.48 -1.76
CA LEU A 158 -9.89 4.67 -1.90
C LEU A 158 -9.25 5.18 -0.59
N ASP A 159 -10.00 5.24 0.51
CA ASP A 159 -9.55 5.80 1.79
C ASP A 159 -8.62 4.78 2.42
N ARG A 160 -7.35 5.11 2.28
CA ARG A 160 -6.22 4.31 2.70
C ARG A 160 -5.71 4.62 4.09
N ARG A 161 -6.38 5.53 4.81
CA ARG A 161 -6.22 5.63 6.27
C ARG A 161 -6.60 4.31 6.97
N HIS A 162 -7.34 3.43 6.27
CA HIS A 162 -7.66 2.06 6.67
C HIS A 162 -7.10 0.96 5.72
N GLY A 163 -6.22 1.28 4.77
CA GLY A 163 -5.64 0.31 3.82
C GLY A 163 -4.34 0.81 3.19
N GLN A 164 -3.23 0.08 3.34
CA GLN A 164 -1.88 0.59 3.09
C GLN A 164 -1.53 0.85 1.62
N HIS A 165 -0.71 1.88 1.41
CA HIS A 165 -0.02 2.19 0.15
C HIS A 165 1.07 1.13 -0.10
N GLU A 166 1.21 0.66 -1.34
CA GLU A 166 2.06 -0.46 -1.70
C GLU A 166 3.25 -0.06 -2.59
N PRO A 167 4.41 -0.73 -2.46
CA PRO A 167 4.64 -1.94 -3.25
C PRO A 167 4.20 -3.22 -2.55
N TRP A 168 3.42 -4.06 -3.26
CA TRP A 168 3.20 -5.43 -2.82
C TRP A 168 3.61 -6.48 -3.82
N TRP A 169 3.99 -7.56 -3.17
CA TRP A 169 4.32 -8.86 -3.70
C TRP A 169 3.15 -9.85 -3.54
N GLY A 170 1.95 -9.32 -3.26
CA GLY A 170 0.70 -10.04 -3.39
C GLY A 170 0.15 -10.01 -4.82
N PRO A 171 -1.03 -10.63 -5.05
CA PRO A 171 -1.68 -10.60 -6.34
C PRO A 171 -2.18 -9.18 -6.66
N ALA A 172 -1.88 -8.66 -7.85
CA ALA A 172 -2.49 -7.43 -8.34
C ALA A 172 -4.03 -7.59 -8.42
N PRO A 173 -4.83 -6.52 -8.41
CA PRO A 173 -6.29 -6.63 -8.54
C PRO A 173 -6.76 -7.41 -9.77
N GLN A 174 -5.95 -7.41 -10.83
CA GLN A 174 -6.18 -8.16 -12.07
C GLN A 174 -5.60 -9.58 -12.07
N ASP A 175 -4.78 -9.94 -11.07
CA ASP A 175 -4.21 -11.28 -10.99
C ASP A 175 -5.30 -12.28 -10.62
N ALA A 176 -5.28 -13.43 -11.29
CA ALA A 176 -6.15 -14.53 -10.93
C ALA A 176 -5.75 -15.05 -9.53
N VAL A 177 -6.70 -15.03 -8.60
CA VAL A 177 -6.57 -15.59 -7.25
C VAL A 177 -7.66 -16.64 -7.06
N GLU A 178 -7.27 -17.85 -6.72
CA GLU A 178 -8.21 -18.94 -6.41
C GLU A 178 -8.35 -19.05 -4.89
N THR A 179 -9.58 -18.93 -4.39
CA THR A 179 -9.89 -19.13 -2.97
C THR A 179 -10.16 -20.61 -2.69
N MET A 180 -9.52 -21.14 -1.65
CA MET A 180 -9.67 -22.52 -1.20
C MET A 180 -10.25 -22.57 0.21
N SER A 181 -11.16 -23.51 0.44
CA SER A 181 -11.70 -23.81 1.78
C SER A 181 -11.14 -25.14 2.29
N PHE A 182 -11.16 -25.33 3.60
CA PHE A 182 -10.79 -26.60 4.25
C PHE A 182 -11.91 -27.66 4.18
N GLY A 183 -12.68 -27.70 3.08
CA GLY A 183 -13.83 -28.57 2.89
C GLY A 183 -15.02 -28.19 3.78
N ASP A 184 -15.67 -29.19 4.40
CA ASP A 184 -16.82 -29.02 5.31
C ASP A 184 -16.43 -28.41 6.67
N ASN A 185 -15.13 -28.30 6.96
CA ASN A 185 -14.64 -27.74 8.21
C ASN A 185 -14.68 -26.21 8.16
N ALA A 186 -15.04 -25.58 9.29
CA ALA A 186 -15.06 -24.13 9.44
C ALA A 186 -13.67 -23.44 9.42
N GLY A 187 -12.60 -24.22 9.25
CA GLY A 187 -11.21 -23.80 9.29
C GLY A 187 -10.33 -24.80 10.07
N VAL A 188 -9.06 -24.45 10.22
CA VAL A 188 -8.10 -25.15 11.09
C VAL A 188 -7.93 -24.35 12.37
N GLU A 189 -8.30 -24.90 13.53
CA GLU A 189 -8.00 -24.27 14.83
C GLU A 189 -6.48 -24.26 15.03
N ILE A 190 -5.91 -23.06 15.24
CA ILE A 190 -4.47 -22.88 15.43
C ILE A 190 -4.11 -22.56 16.89
N ALA A 191 -4.99 -21.94 17.66
CA ALA A 191 -4.73 -21.65 19.06
C ALA A 191 -6.03 -21.46 19.84
N ARG A 192 -5.99 -21.74 21.15
CA ARG A 192 -7.11 -21.53 22.06
C ARG A 192 -6.62 -21.13 23.45
N SER A 193 -7.34 -20.19 24.06
CA SER A 193 -7.19 -19.79 25.46
C SER A 193 -8.54 -19.80 26.16
N ALA A 194 -8.59 -19.35 27.42
CA ALA A 194 -9.83 -19.20 28.17
C ALA A 194 -10.76 -18.11 27.61
N SER A 195 -10.21 -17.14 26.87
CA SER A 195 -10.91 -15.96 26.37
C SER A 195 -10.98 -15.89 24.85
N SER A 196 -10.23 -16.72 24.12
CA SER A 196 -10.06 -16.59 22.67
C SER A 196 -9.87 -17.92 21.97
N VAL A 197 -10.27 -17.98 20.70
CA VAL A 197 -9.90 -19.06 19.77
C VAL A 197 -9.49 -18.47 18.43
N ALA A 198 -8.43 -19.01 17.85
CA ALA A 198 -7.90 -18.61 16.55
C ALA A 198 -8.02 -19.75 15.54
N HIS A 199 -8.43 -19.43 14.31
CA HIS A 199 -8.52 -20.37 13.20
C HIS A 199 -7.88 -19.80 11.94
N VAL A 200 -7.32 -20.67 11.10
CA VAL A 200 -7.13 -20.38 9.67
C VAL A 200 -8.42 -20.78 8.95
N LYS A 201 -9.15 -19.80 8.43
CA LYS A 201 -10.50 -19.99 7.89
C LYS A 201 -10.49 -20.36 6.40
N SER A 202 -9.62 -19.71 5.63
CA SER A 202 -9.51 -19.89 4.19
C SER A 202 -8.07 -19.71 3.73
N LEU A 203 -7.79 -20.29 2.57
CA LEU A 203 -6.55 -20.08 1.83
C LEU A 203 -6.90 -19.37 0.52
N ALA A 204 -5.95 -18.63 -0.02
CA ALA A 204 -6.00 -18.07 -1.35
C ALA A 204 -4.70 -18.42 -2.06
N VAL A 205 -4.70 -18.55 -3.38
CA VAL A 205 -3.46 -18.87 -4.10
C VAL A 205 -3.38 -18.13 -5.42
N SER A 206 -2.16 -17.72 -5.76
CA SER A 206 -1.82 -17.21 -7.09
C SER A 206 -0.60 -17.98 -7.62
N LYS A 207 -0.15 -17.63 -8.83
CA LYS A 207 1.07 -18.19 -9.46
C LYS A 207 2.36 -18.00 -8.63
N ASP A 208 2.32 -17.10 -7.66
CA ASP A 208 3.48 -16.37 -7.17
C ASP A 208 3.59 -16.49 -5.64
N GLY A 209 2.45 -16.64 -4.96
CA GLY A 209 2.36 -16.90 -3.51
C GLY A 209 0.99 -17.45 -3.10
N PHE A 210 0.72 -17.45 -1.80
CA PHE A 210 -0.57 -17.85 -1.26
C PHE A 210 -0.99 -16.96 -0.10
N GLY A 211 -2.29 -16.80 0.10
CA GLY A 211 -2.86 -16.08 1.23
C GLY A 211 -3.46 -17.02 2.27
N ILE A 212 -3.48 -16.58 3.52
CA ILE A 212 -4.25 -17.19 4.60
C ILE A 212 -5.15 -16.14 5.26
N THR A 213 -6.38 -16.54 5.60
CA THR A 213 -7.27 -15.72 6.42
C THR A 213 -7.30 -16.30 7.82
N ILE A 214 -6.83 -15.54 8.81
CA ILE A 214 -6.87 -15.90 10.22
C ILE A 214 -8.05 -15.17 10.89
N THR A 215 -8.83 -15.90 11.68
CA THR A 215 -9.91 -15.34 12.50
C THR A 215 -9.68 -15.60 13.97
N LEU A 216 -9.74 -14.56 14.79
CA LEU A 216 -9.74 -14.61 16.25
C LEU A 216 -11.13 -14.26 16.76
N GLN A 217 -11.72 -15.18 17.52
CA GLN A 217 -13.02 -14.99 18.14
C GLN A 217 -12.87 -14.92 19.65
N SER A 218 -13.51 -13.93 20.25
CA SER A 218 -13.59 -13.84 21.70
C SER A 218 -14.61 -14.83 22.25
N LEU A 219 -14.20 -15.60 23.26
CA LEU A 219 -15.05 -16.45 24.09
C LEU A 219 -15.59 -15.68 25.29
N ARG A 220 -14.91 -14.58 25.65
CA ARG A 220 -15.22 -13.62 26.71
C ARG A 220 -14.69 -12.24 26.30
N PRO A 221 -15.10 -11.15 26.95
CA PRO A 221 -14.53 -9.82 26.68
C PRO A 221 -13.01 -9.84 26.87
N TRP A 222 -12.28 -9.34 25.88
CA TRP A 222 -10.83 -9.20 25.96
C TRP A 222 -10.42 -8.05 26.87
N LEU A 223 -9.32 -8.22 27.60
CA LEU A 223 -8.70 -7.15 28.39
C LEU A 223 -8.05 -6.13 27.47
N LEU A 224 -7.34 -6.62 26.46
CA LEU A 224 -6.75 -5.86 25.37
C LEU A 224 -7.15 -6.53 24.05
N PRO A 225 -7.56 -5.79 23.02
CA PRO A 225 -7.81 -6.39 21.71
C PRO A 225 -6.49 -6.81 21.02
N PRO A 226 -6.50 -7.86 20.18
CA PRO A 226 -5.31 -8.30 19.47
C PRO A 226 -4.91 -7.30 18.37
N GLU A 227 -3.62 -7.01 18.27
CA GLU A 227 -3.02 -6.24 17.19
C GLU A 227 -2.29 -7.22 16.26
N LEU A 228 -2.87 -7.44 15.07
CA LEU A 228 -2.33 -8.32 14.02
C LEU A 228 -1.57 -7.54 12.94
N ILE A 229 -1.32 -6.25 13.16
CA ILE A 229 -0.59 -5.41 12.22
C ILE A 229 0.91 -5.52 12.58
N PRO A 230 1.82 -5.72 11.62
CA PRO A 230 3.26 -5.66 11.93
C PRO A 230 3.61 -4.25 12.44
N ALA A 231 4.65 -4.16 13.26
CA ALA A 231 5.16 -2.88 13.72
C ALA A 231 5.74 -2.11 12.52
N ASP A 232 4.94 -1.25 11.90
CA ASP A 232 5.37 -0.41 10.79
C ASP A 232 6.50 0.52 11.28
N VAL A 233 7.69 0.38 10.71
CA VAL A 233 8.78 1.34 10.91
C VAL A 233 8.52 2.49 9.94
N LEU A 234 7.82 3.52 10.43
CA LEU A 234 7.51 4.73 9.65
C LEU A 234 8.77 5.54 9.28
N VAL A 235 9.93 5.23 9.87
CA VAL A 235 11.19 5.94 9.66
C VAL A 235 12.34 4.95 9.44
N PRO A 236 12.89 4.84 8.22
CA PRO A 236 14.09 4.04 7.97
C PRO A 236 15.21 4.34 8.98
N GLY A 237 15.74 3.32 9.62
CA GLY A 237 16.80 3.45 10.63
C GLY A 237 16.34 3.65 12.07
N GLN A 238 15.03 3.74 12.36
CA GLN A 238 14.54 3.62 13.73
C GLN A 238 14.55 2.15 14.18
N PRO A 239 14.98 1.85 15.43
CA PRO A 239 14.86 0.51 15.99
C PRO A 239 13.38 0.16 16.13
N LEU A 240 13.06 -1.11 15.87
CA LEU A 240 11.71 -1.65 16.06
C LEU A 240 11.26 -1.40 17.51
N PRO A 241 10.03 -0.89 17.73
CA PRO A 241 9.48 -0.87 19.08
C PRO A 241 9.37 -2.31 19.59
N ALA A 242 9.62 -2.51 20.88
CA ALA A 242 9.42 -3.82 21.50
C ALA A 242 7.97 -4.30 21.27
N PRO A 243 7.76 -5.61 21.05
CA PRO A 243 6.42 -6.14 20.81
C PRO A 243 5.53 -5.82 22.02
N ARG A 244 4.41 -5.16 21.74
CA ARG A 244 3.45 -4.78 22.77
C ARG A 244 2.64 -6.01 23.22
N PRO A 245 2.03 -6.01 24.42
CA PRO A 245 1.20 -7.12 24.88
C PRO A 245 0.03 -7.48 23.93
N GLU A 246 -0.46 -6.50 23.17
CA GLU A 246 -1.52 -6.65 22.17
C GLU A 246 -1.03 -7.36 20.90
N ALA A 247 0.28 -7.34 20.62
CA ALA A 247 0.85 -7.87 19.40
C ALA A 247 0.69 -9.39 19.31
N CYS A 248 0.06 -9.83 18.25
CA CYS A 248 -0.06 -11.22 17.88
C CYS A 248 1.14 -11.63 17.01
N ILE A 249 1.88 -12.65 17.45
CA ILE A 249 2.95 -13.24 16.65
C ILE A 249 2.38 -14.43 15.88
N ILE A 250 2.51 -14.39 14.55
CA ILE A 250 2.15 -15.47 13.64
C ILE A 250 3.43 -15.97 13.00
N GLU A 251 3.62 -17.28 13.04
CA GLU A 251 4.76 -17.97 12.46
C GLU A 251 4.24 -19.14 11.63
N LEU A 252 4.76 -19.32 10.43
CA LEU A 252 4.51 -20.48 9.59
C LEU A 252 5.82 -21.23 9.38
N GLU A 253 5.79 -22.54 9.61
CA GLU A 253 6.89 -23.45 9.29
C GLU A 253 6.46 -24.36 8.13
N PHE A 254 7.25 -24.38 7.07
CA PHE A 254 7.01 -25.19 5.88
C PHE A 254 7.72 -26.54 5.98
N ALA A 255 7.31 -27.48 5.11
CA ALA A 255 7.84 -28.84 5.08
C ALA A 255 9.36 -28.94 4.84
N ASP A 256 9.96 -27.93 4.20
CA ASP A 256 11.40 -27.83 3.95
C ASP A 256 12.19 -27.19 5.13
N GLY A 257 11.51 -26.86 6.22
CA GLY A 257 12.07 -26.20 7.39
C GLY A 257 12.17 -24.68 7.28
N THR A 258 11.71 -24.09 6.16
CA THR A 258 11.58 -22.64 6.02
C THR A 258 10.60 -22.10 7.05
N VAL A 259 10.97 -21.01 7.72
CA VAL A 259 10.11 -20.31 8.68
C VAL A 259 9.86 -18.89 8.20
N VAL A 260 8.60 -18.48 8.22
CA VAL A 260 8.18 -17.09 8.00
C VAL A 260 7.36 -16.62 9.18
N ASP A 261 7.58 -15.39 9.63
CA ASP A 261 6.82 -14.80 10.71
C ASP A 261 6.50 -13.33 10.45
N ASN A 262 5.53 -12.79 11.17
CA ASN A 262 5.09 -11.40 11.03
C ASN A 262 5.94 -10.40 11.83
N THR A 263 7.06 -10.85 12.41
CA THR A 263 8.05 -10.01 13.08
C THR A 263 9.18 -9.61 12.14
N VAL A 264 9.40 -10.37 11.06
CA VAL A 264 10.31 -10.01 9.97
C VAL A 264 9.76 -8.80 9.22
N HIS A 265 10.45 -7.68 9.35
CA HIS A 265 10.09 -6.45 8.67
C HIS A 265 10.57 -6.47 7.22
N VAL A 266 9.61 -6.49 6.30
CA VAL A 266 9.87 -6.25 4.88
C VAL A 266 9.54 -4.80 4.60
N PRO A 267 10.48 -3.97 4.11
CA PRO A 267 10.17 -2.60 3.76
C PRO A 267 9.08 -2.60 2.69
N ARG A 268 7.84 -2.24 3.05
CA ARG A 268 6.69 -2.14 2.14
C ARG A 268 6.87 -1.12 1.01
N TRP A 269 8.06 -0.54 0.88
CA TRP A 269 8.47 0.50 -0.05
C TRP A 269 9.47 -0.03 -1.09
N ASP A 270 9.98 -1.25 -0.91
CA ASP A 270 10.94 -1.87 -1.83
C ASP A 270 10.22 -2.50 -3.05
N HIS A 271 10.73 -2.26 -4.24
CA HIS A 271 10.18 -2.79 -5.49
C HIS A 271 10.77 -4.16 -5.86
N HIS A 272 11.86 -4.56 -5.20
CA HIS A 272 12.50 -5.84 -5.45
C HIS A 272 11.67 -6.95 -4.82
N ARG A 273 11.42 -8.03 -5.59
CA ARG A 273 10.86 -9.27 -5.07
C ARG A 273 11.71 -9.70 -3.86
N PRO A 274 11.13 -9.96 -2.68
CA PRO A 274 11.91 -10.34 -1.52
C PRO A 274 12.65 -11.64 -1.84
N GLU A 275 13.96 -11.64 -1.57
CA GLU A 275 14.83 -12.80 -1.79
C GLU A 275 14.54 -13.92 -0.80
N GLN A 276 13.99 -13.56 0.36
CA GLN A 276 13.61 -14.47 1.41
C GLN A 276 12.09 -14.62 1.45
N PRO A 277 11.59 -15.75 1.99
CA PRO A 277 10.18 -15.90 2.24
C PRO A 277 9.65 -14.84 3.21
N VAL A 278 8.48 -14.29 2.94
CA VAL A 278 7.89 -13.19 3.72
C VAL A 278 6.42 -13.41 3.99
N LEU A 279 5.97 -12.90 5.14
CA LEU A 279 4.58 -12.89 5.58
C LEU A 279 4.10 -11.43 5.63
N LEU A 280 3.18 -11.08 4.73
CA LEU A 280 2.70 -9.71 4.52
C LEU A 280 1.24 -9.59 4.96
N PRO A 281 0.87 -8.60 5.79
CA PRO A 281 -0.53 -8.32 6.05
C PRO A 281 -1.19 -7.73 4.80
N VAL A 282 -2.40 -8.19 4.50
CA VAL A 282 -3.20 -7.77 3.33
C VAL A 282 -4.50 -7.09 3.76
N GLY A 283 -5.08 -7.56 4.86
CA GLY A 283 -6.37 -7.12 5.33
C GLY A 283 -6.48 -7.26 6.83
N TYR A 284 -7.22 -6.34 7.44
CA TYR A 284 -7.59 -6.41 8.85
C TYR A 284 -9.01 -5.90 9.02
N ARG A 285 -9.82 -6.64 9.78
CA ARG A 285 -11.18 -6.29 10.10
C ARG A 285 -11.50 -6.70 11.53
N HIS A 286 -12.01 -5.76 12.33
CA HIS A 286 -12.52 -6.03 13.68
C HIS A 286 -14.03 -5.75 13.72
N VAL A 287 -14.82 -6.77 14.05
CA VAL A 287 -16.26 -6.68 14.18
C VAL A 287 -16.65 -6.98 15.61
N LYS A 288 -17.44 -6.08 16.22
CA LYS A 288 -18.15 -6.35 17.47
C LYS A 288 -19.51 -6.93 17.15
N VAL A 289 -19.72 -8.19 17.51
CA VAL A 289 -21.00 -8.87 17.37
C VAL A 289 -21.79 -8.63 18.66
N ASN A 290 -22.70 -7.66 18.58
CA ASN A 290 -23.68 -7.42 19.64
C ASN A 290 -24.84 -8.40 19.43
N LEU A 291 -24.96 -9.39 20.31
CA LEU A 291 -26.15 -10.21 20.36
C LEU A 291 -27.27 -9.37 20.96
N ASN A 292 -28.44 -9.34 20.32
CA ASN A 292 -29.61 -8.57 20.77
C ASN A 292 -30.19 -9.09 22.11
N ASP A 293 -29.56 -10.10 22.70
CA ASP A 293 -29.84 -10.65 24.00
C ASP A 293 -28.97 -9.99 25.07
N ARG A 294 -29.58 -9.23 25.98
CA ARG A 294 -28.91 -8.58 27.12
C ARG A 294 -28.20 -9.55 28.07
N ARG A 295 -28.44 -10.86 27.94
CA ARG A 295 -27.79 -11.91 28.74
C ARG A 295 -26.56 -12.49 28.06
N ALA A 296 -26.40 -12.28 26.76
CA ALA A 296 -25.25 -12.77 26.02
C ALA A 296 -24.12 -11.72 26.08
N ALA A 297 -22.90 -12.18 26.35
CA ALA A 297 -21.74 -11.31 26.26
C ALA A 297 -21.55 -10.89 24.79
N ASN A 298 -21.14 -9.64 24.57
CA ASN A 298 -20.68 -9.24 23.25
C ASN A 298 -19.45 -10.07 22.88
N HIS A 299 -19.39 -10.50 21.62
CA HIS A 299 -18.26 -11.23 21.09
C HIS A 299 -17.52 -10.37 20.07
N ASP A 300 -16.21 -10.35 20.16
CA ASP A 300 -15.33 -9.70 19.21
C ASP A 300 -14.88 -10.76 18.19
N LEU A 301 -14.94 -10.40 16.91
CA LEU A 301 -14.39 -11.17 15.81
C LEU A 301 -13.36 -10.31 15.09
N VAL A 302 -12.11 -10.74 15.15
CA VAL A 302 -11.01 -10.13 14.41
C VAL A 302 -10.65 -11.06 13.26
N THR A 303 -10.61 -10.51 12.05
CA THR A 303 -10.20 -11.22 10.83
C THR A 303 -8.98 -10.51 10.27
N SER A 304 -7.95 -11.27 9.92
CA SER A 304 -6.74 -10.74 9.31
C SER A 304 -6.34 -11.62 8.14
N ASP A 305 -6.13 -10.99 6.99
CA ASP A 305 -5.68 -11.63 5.77
C ASP A 305 -4.19 -11.39 5.61
N TRP A 306 -3.48 -12.45 5.26
CA TRP A 306 -2.03 -12.45 5.10
C TRP A 306 -1.67 -13.04 3.75
N TRP A 307 -0.64 -12.50 3.12
CA TRP A 307 -0.02 -13.04 1.92
C TRP A 307 1.36 -13.57 2.24
N ILE A 308 1.67 -14.74 1.73
CA ILE A 308 2.92 -15.43 1.91
C ILE A 308 3.60 -15.58 0.56
N TRP A 309 4.89 -15.28 0.56
CA TRP A 309 5.77 -15.42 -0.57
C TRP A 309 7.02 -16.23 -0.19
N PRO A 310 7.59 -17.03 -1.09
CA PRO A 310 6.96 -17.59 -2.28
C PRO A 310 5.96 -18.69 -1.88
N LEU A 311 5.43 -19.43 -2.87
CA LEU A 311 4.72 -20.70 -2.59
C LEU A 311 5.61 -21.67 -1.80
N PRO A 312 5.05 -22.40 -0.83
CA PRO A 312 5.81 -23.33 0.02
C PRO A 312 6.08 -24.63 -0.73
N ALA A 313 7.08 -25.40 -0.29
CA ALA A 313 7.27 -26.77 -0.76
C ALA A 313 6.04 -27.64 -0.43
N ALA A 314 5.85 -28.72 -1.19
CA ALA A 314 4.75 -29.66 -0.98
C ALA A 314 4.90 -30.36 0.38
N GLY A 315 3.86 -30.28 1.22
CA GLY A 315 3.83 -30.95 2.51
C GLY A 315 3.08 -30.15 3.59
N PRO A 316 3.28 -30.50 4.87
CA PRO A 316 2.61 -29.79 5.95
C PRO A 316 3.12 -28.36 6.10
N VAL A 317 2.19 -27.43 6.32
CA VAL A 317 2.43 -26.08 6.81
C VAL A 317 1.88 -26.00 8.23
N GLU A 318 2.76 -25.72 9.18
CA GLU A 318 2.39 -25.49 10.57
C GLU A 318 2.26 -23.99 10.83
N VAL A 319 1.08 -23.56 11.26
CA VAL A 319 0.81 -22.17 11.64
C VAL A 319 0.79 -22.10 13.16
N ARG A 320 1.74 -21.36 13.74
CA ARG A 320 1.82 -21.07 15.17
C ARG A 320 1.31 -19.67 15.44
N MET A 321 0.59 -19.52 16.54
CA MET A 321 0.10 -18.22 16.98
C MET A 321 0.38 -18.02 18.46
N ARG A 322 0.91 -16.84 18.80
CA ARG A 322 1.15 -16.39 20.17
C ARG A 322 0.57 -15.02 20.41
N TRP A 323 -0.16 -14.85 21.50
CA TRP A 323 -0.66 -13.57 21.95
C TRP A 323 -0.69 -13.51 23.48
N SER A 324 0.21 -12.69 24.03
CA SER A 324 0.53 -12.67 25.46
C SER A 324 -0.59 -12.10 26.33
N ALA A 325 -1.33 -11.09 25.85
CA ALA A 325 -2.38 -10.45 26.67
C ALA A 325 -3.48 -11.42 27.11
N GLU A 326 -3.81 -12.41 26.28
CA GLU A 326 -4.87 -13.39 26.55
C GLU A 326 -4.35 -14.82 26.71
N MET A 327 -3.04 -14.97 26.92
CA MET A 327 -2.35 -16.27 27.06
C MET A 327 -2.70 -17.26 25.93
N LEU A 328 -2.93 -16.75 24.73
CA LEU A 328 -3.29 -17.54 23.55
C LEU A 328 -1.99 -18.05 22.92
N ASN A 329 -1.78 -19.36 22.95
CA ASN A 329 -0.63 -20.01 22.36
C ASN A 329 -1.05 -21.36 21.77
N GLY A 330 -0.65 -21.65 20.54
CA GLY A 330 -0.94 -22.92 19.89
C GLY A 330 -0.35 -23.01 18.50
N SER A 331 -0.57 -24.17 17.88
CA SER A 331 -0.25 -24.45 16.49
C SER A 331 -1.35 -25.27 15.82
N GLY A 332 -1.61 -25.02 14.55
CA GLY A 332 -2.42 -25.89 13.69
C GLY A 332 -1.68 -26.21 12.39
N ARG A 333 -2.12 -27.25 11.67
CA ARG A 333 -1.45 -27.71 10.44
C ARG A 333 -2.43 -27.89 9.29
N PHE A 334 -1.98 -27.59 8.07
CA PHE A 334 -2.67 -27.95 6.83
C PHE A 334 -1.67 -28.42 5.77
N ASP A 335 -2.15 -29.09 4.72
CA ASP A 335 -1.31 -29.55 3.60
C ASP A 335 -1.25 -28.47 2.49
N SER A 336 -0.05 -28.12 2.03
CA SER A 336 0.17 -27.14 0.95
C SER A 336 0.00 -27.73 -0.45
N THR A 337 -0.06 -29.05 -0.61
CA THR A 337 -0.18 -29.71 -1.92
C THR A 337 -1.32 -29.17 -2.80
N PRO A 338 -2.51 -28.86 -2.25
CA PRO A 338 -3.59 -28.24 -3.02
C PRO A 338 -3.24 -26.84 -3.57
N LEU A 339 -2.49 -26.03 -2.81
CA LEU A 339 -2.04 -24.70 -3.24
C LEU A 339 -1.14 -24.82 -4.47
N LEU A 340 -0.17 -25.72 -4.42
CA LEU A 340 0.76 -25.96 -5.54
C LEU A 340 0.05 -26.47 -6.79
N THR A 341 -0.95 -27.32 -6.61
CA THR A 341 -1.75 -27.87 -7.72
C THR A 341 -2.54 -26.76 -8.42
N SER A 342 -3.18 -25.87 -7.66
CA SER A 342 -3.91 -24.72 -8.19
C SER A 342 -2.97 -23.72 -8.86
N ALA A 343 -1.86 -23.33 -8.23
CA ALA A 343 -0.88 -22.44 -8.84
C ALA A 343 -0.31 -22.98 -10.18
N ALA A 344 -0.01 -24.28 -10.24
CA ALA A 344 0.46 -24.93 -11.47
C ALA A 344 -0.63 -25.01 -12.57
N LYS A 345 -1.91 -25.04 -12.19
CA LYS A 345 -3.03 -24.93 -13.14
C LYS A 345 -3.10 -23.50 -13.70
N MET A 346 -3.04 -22.49 -12.85
CA MET A 346 -3.07 -21.07 -13.26
C MET A 346 -1.92 -20.71 -14.20
N LEU A 347 -0.70 -21.21 -13.93
CA LEU A 347 0.46 -21.01 -14.82
C LEU A 347 0.24 -21.62 -16.21
N ARG A 348 -0.41 -22.78 -16.30
CA ARG A 348 -0.71 -23.44 -17.58
C ARG A 348 -1.75 -22.65 -18.39
N GLU A 349 -2.79 -22.15 -17.72
CA GLU A 349 -3.83 -21.33 -18.35
C GLU A 349 -3.25 -20.01 -18.86
N ALA A 350 -2.38 -19.35 -18.09
CA ALA A 350 -1.72 -18.10 -18.49
C ALA A 350 -0.71 -18.25 -19.66
N THR A 351 -0.30 -19.46 -20.02
CA THR A 351 0.64 -19.70 -21.14
C THR A 351 -0.09 -20.03 -22.45
N LEU A 352 -1.42 -20.23 -22.39
CA LEU A 352 -2.26 -20.59 -23.55
C LEU A 352 -2.98 -19.38 -24.17
N ASP A 353 -3.00 -18.24 -23.47
CA ASP A 353 -3.42 -16.92 -23.96
C ASP A 353 -2.19 -16.12 -24.44
#